data_AF-A0A0N4YCV8-F1
#
_entry.id   AF-A0A0N4YCV8-F1
#
_cell.length_a   1.000
_cell.length_b   1.000
_cell.length_c   1.000
_cell.angle_alpha   90.00
_cell.angle_beta   90.00
_cell.angle_gamma   90.00
#
_symmetry.space_group_name_H-M   'P 1'
#
loop_
_entity.id
_entity.type
_entity.pdbx_description
1 polymer ?
#
loop_
_entity_poly.entity_id
_entity_poly.type
_entity_poly.pdbx_seq_one_letter_code
_entity_poly.pdbx_strand_id
1 'polypeptide(L)'
;MREVDHGIVSNVFIDTKTGKWYDYFDLTGREGAVEASLDKSWYSGDPIWLTNERSDFTRRSAVLYWPASDAAYPQPPHRPWLHR
;
A
#
# COMPACT_ATOMS: atom_id res chain seq x y z
N MET A 1 17.08 0.67 -1.66
CA MET A 1 15.82 1.43 -1.72
C MET A 1 15.73 2.24 -0.44
N ARG A 2 15.45 3.53 -0.53
CA ARG A 2 15.17 4.42 0.59
C ARG A 2 13.67 4.65 0.69
N GLU A 3 13.23 5.21 1.80
CA GLU A 3 11.84 5.52 2.10
C GLU A 3 11.19 6.36 0.99
N VAL A 4 11.93 7.37 0.53
CA VAL A 4 11.50 8.29 -0.53
C VAL A 4 11.30 7.61 -1.90
N ASP A 5 11.91 6.45 -2.12
CA ASP A 5 11.81 5.75 -3.40
C ASP A 5 10.49 4.93 -3.48
N HIS A 6 9.93 4.48 -2.34
CA HIS A 6 8.68 3.71 -2.29
C HIS A 6 7.45 4.50 -1.80
N GLY A 7 7.64 5.76 -1.42
CA GLY A 7 6.57 6.75 -1.18
C GLY A 7 6.11 6.90 0.27
N ILE A 8 6.33 5.88 1.11
CA ILE A 8 5.91 5.89 2.53
C ILE A 8 7.10 6.29 3.40
N VAL A 9 7.11 7.54 3.88
CA VAL A 9 8.27 8.14 4.58
C VAL A 9 8.10 8.24 6.10
N SER A 10 6.88 8.05 6.60
CA SER A 10 6.53 8.09 8.01
C SER A 10 5.14 7.44 8.21
N ASN A 11 4.77 7.17 9.46
CA ASN A 11 3.39 6.78 9.79
C ASN A 11 2.41 7.95 9.60
N VAL A 12 2.89 9.19 9.77
CA VAL A 12 2.13 10.42 9.55
C VAL A 12 2.99 11.41 8.78
N PHE A 13 2.51 11.89 7.62
CA PHE A 13 3.17 12.94 6.85
C PHE A 13 2.21 13.65 5.89
N ILE A 14 2.66 14.76 5.31
CA ILE A 14 1.91 15.56 4.35
C ILE A 14 2.66 15.63 3.02
N ASP A 15 1.95 15.44 1.91
CA ASP A 15 2.45 15.84 0.60
C ASP A 15 2.21 17.34 0.41
N THR A 16 3.28 18.13 0.47
CA THR A 16 3.21 19.59 0.35
C THR A 16 2.74 20.09 -1.02
N LYS A 17 2.78 19.26 -2.07
CA LYS A 17 2.28 19.64 -3.40
C LYS A 17 0.77 19.54 -3.50
N THR A 18 0.18 18.50 -2.91
CA THR A 18 -1.26 18.24 -3.01
C THR A 18 -2.02 18.64 -1.74
N GLY A 19 -1.33 18.89 -0.64
CA GLY A 19 -1.91 19.12 0.68
C GLY A 19 -2.54 17.87 1.31
N LYS A 20 -2.39 16.70 0.68
CA LYS A 20 -2.94 15.43 1.19
C LYS A 20 -2.13 14.94 2.39
N TRP A 21 -2.84 14.35 3.34
CA TRP A 21 -2.25 13.72 4.51
C TRP A 21 -2.21 12.21 4.34
N TYR A 22 -1.12 11.62 4.82
CA TYR A 22 -0.99 10.20 5.05
C TYR A 22 -1.01 9.95 6.56
N ASP A 23 -1.89 9.04 6.98
CA ASP A 23 -2.07 8.57 8.35
C ASP A 23 -2.80 7.22 8.35
N TYR A 24 -2.09 6.17 7.92
CA TYR A 24 -2.66 4.83 7.71
C TYR A 24 -3.18 4.17 8.99
N PHE A 25 -2.64 4.56 10.15
CA PHE A 25 -3.01 4.00 11.45
C PHE A 25 -3.97 4.88 12.25
N ASP A 26 -4.52 5.94 11.63
CA ASP A 26 -5.39 6.92 12.28
C ASP A 26 -4.81 7.48 13.59
N LEU A 27 -3.52 7.81 13.59
CA LEU A 27 -2.82 8.34 14.76
C LEU A 27 -3.25 9.79 15.08
N THR A 28 -3.84 10.49 14.11
CA THR A 28 -4.33 11.85 14.26
C THR A 28 -5.82 11.93 14.60
N GLY A 29 -6.58 10.84 14.48
CA GLY A 29 -8.03 10.83 14.69
C GLY A 29 -8.81 11.64 13.63
N ARG A 30 -8.20 11.88 12.47
CA ARG A 30 -8.82 12.66 11.41
C ARG A 30 -9.80 11.78 10.64
N GLU A 31 -11.03 12.26 10.50
CA GLU A 31 -12.03 11.58 9.68
C GLU A 31 -11.52 11.32 8.25
N GLY A 32 -11.59 10.05 7.82
CA GLY A 32 -11.13 9.60 6.51
C GLY A 32 -9.61 9.42 6.38
N ALA A 33 -8.85 9.45 7.48
CA ALA A 33 -7.39 9.30 7.47
C ALA A 33 -6.93 7.99 6.82
N VAL A 34 -7.54 6.86 7.22
CA VAL A 34 -7.19 5.53 6.71
C VAL A 34 -7.54 5.43 5.23
N GLU A 35 -8.74 5.83 4.83
CA GLU A 35 -9.20 5.79 3.44
C GLU A 35 -8.34 6.66 2.53
N ALA A 36 -7.99 7.87 2.99
CA ALA A 36 -7.08 8.75 2.26
C ALA A 36 -5.69 8.14 2.12
N SER A 37 -5.25 7.35 3.09
CA SER A 37 -3.95 6.67 3.10
C SER A 37 -3.93 5.41 2.22
N LEU A 38 -5.08 4.84 1.89
CA LEU A 38 -5.20 3.71 0.96
C LEU A 38 -5.15 4.12 -0.53
N ASP A 39 -5.12 5.43 -0.82
CA ASP A 39 -4.99 5.95 -2.18
C ASP A 39 -3.69 5.45 -2.84
N LYS A 40 -3.83 4.83 -4.02
CA LYS A 40 -2.72 4.26 -4.79
C LYS A 40 -1.57 5.24 -5.07
N SER A 41 -1.83 6.55 -5.03
CA SER A 41 -0.82 7.58 -5.28
C SER A 41 0.27 7.65 -4.21
N TRP A 42 0.05 7.07 -3.02
CA TRP A 42 1.07 6.96 -1.97
C TRP A 42 2.08 5.83 -2.22
N TYR A 43 1.71 4.82 -3.00
CA TYR A 43 2.44 3.55 -3.08
C TYR A 43 3.18 3.41 -4.41
N SER A 44 4.45 3.85 -4.46
CA SER A 44 5.30 3.68 -5.65
C SER A 44 6.13 2.40 -5.63
N GLY A 45 6.22 1.75 -4.46
CA GLY A 45 6.99 0.53 -4.27
C GLY A 45 6.40 -0.71 -4.95
N ASP A 46 7.23 -1.74 -5.04
CA ASP A 46 6.83 -3.06 -5.49
C ASP A 46 6.93 -4.07 -4.35
N PRO A 47 5.80 -4.41 -3.70
CA PRO A 47 5.84 -5.32 -2.57
C PRO A 47 6.11 -6.76 -3.00
N ILE A 48 6.81 -7.50 -2.13
CA ILE A 48 7.32 -8.84 -2.44
C ILE A 48 6.22 -9.85 -2.79
N TRP A 49 5.02 -9.70 -2.23
CA TRP A 49 3.88 -10.57 -2.57
C TRP A 49 3.45 -10.40 -4.03
N LEU A 50 3.40 -9.16 -4.54
CA LEU A 50 3.10 -8.92 -5.95
C LEU A 50 4.25 -9.35 -6.86
N THR A 51 5.50 -9.16 -6.43
CA THR A 51 6.69 -9.64 -7.15
C THR A 51 6.66 -11.17 -7.31
N ASN A 52 6.35 -11.88 -6.22
CA ASN A 52 6.21 -13.34 -6.21
C ASN A 52 5.11 -13.79 -7.20
N GLU A 53 3.93 -13.20 -7.14
CA GLU A 53 2.81 -13.56 -8.02
C GLU A 53 3.02 -13.18 -9.50
N ARG A 54 3.80 -12.13 -9.79
CA ARG A 54 4.20 -11.81 -11.17
C ARG A 54 5.21 -12.78 -11.74
N SER A 55 6.07 -13.35 -10.90
CA SER A 55 7.17 -14.18 -11.39
C SER A 55 6.70 -15.47 -12.07
N ASP A 56 5.54 -16.02 -11.66
CA ASP A 56 4.92 -17.17 -12.33
C ASP A 56 3.42 -17.29 -11.95
N PHE A 57 2.57 -17.73 -12.89
CA PHE A 57 1.11 -17.77 -12.72
C PHE A 57 0.61 -18.78 -11.67
N THR A 58 1.44 -19.74 -11.28
CA THR A 58 1.16 -20.73 -10.22
C THR A 58 1.45 -20.19 -8.82
N ARG A 59 2.21 -19.09 -8.70
CA ARG A 59 2.59 -18.53 -7.42
C ARG A 59 1.44 -17.74 -6.79
N ARG A 60 1.38 -17.81 -5.47
CA ARG A 60 0.38 -17.16 -4.63
C ARG A 60 1.06 -16.56 -3.40
N SER A 61 0.48 -15.48 -2.89
CA SER A 61 0.90 -14.86 -1.65
C SER A 61 -0.32 -14.63 -0.74
N ALA A 62 -0.10 -14.80 0.55
CA ALA A 62 -1.05 -14.41 1.59
C ALA A 62 -0.33 -13.45 2.53
N VAL A 63 -1.01 -12.37 2.90
CA VAL A 63 -0.45 -11.31 3.75
C VAL A 63 -1.46 -11.03 4.85
N LEU A 64 -1.03 -11.14 6.10
CA LEU A 64 -1.86 -10.87 7.27
C LEU A 64 -1.19 -9.78 8.09
N TYR A 65 -1.90 -8.69 8.33
CA TYR A 65 -1.49 -7.56 9.18
C TYR A 65 -0.17 -6.86 8.77
N TRP A 66 0.33 -7.09 7.56
CA TRP A 66 1.49 -6.36 7.07
C TRP A 66 1.07 -4.93 6.73
N PRO A 67 1.82 -3.89 7.17
CA PRO A 67 1.47 -2.51 6.87
C PRO A 67 1.22 -2.27 5.38
N ALA A 68 0.09 -1.64 5.05
CA ALA A 68 -0.33 -1.38 3.69
C ALA A 68 -0.53 -2.62 2.81
N SER A 69 -0.83 -3.81 3.38
CA SER A 69 -1.17 -4.99 2.58
C SER A 69 -2.52 -4.89 1.85
N ASP A 70 -3.40 -4.03 2.35
CA ASP A 70 -4.72 -3.70 1.83
C ASP A 70 -4.71 -2.49 0.88
N ALA A 71 -3.54 -1.85 0.70
CA ALA A 71 -3.38 -0.75 -0.23
C ALA A 71 -3.43 -1.20 -1.69
N ALA A 72 -3.98 -0.34 -2.55
CA ALA A 72 -4.01 -0.58 -3.99
C ALA A 72 -2.67 -0.18 -4.64
N TYR A 73 -1.72 -1.10 -4.71
CA TYR A 73 -0.45 -0.85 -5.43
C TYR A 73 -0.68 -0.72 -6.95
N PRO A 74 0.10 0.09 -7.68
CA PRO A 74 -0.05 0.26 -9.12
C PRO A 74 0.22 -1.01 -9.94
N GLN A 75 1.04 -1.92 -9.42
CA GLN A 75 1.50 -3.08 -10.18
C GLN A 75 0.54 -4.28 -10.02
N PRO A 76 0.07 -4.91 -11.11
CA PRO A 76 -0.66 -6.17 -11.03
C PRO A 76 0.27 -7.29 -10.52
N PRO A 77 -0.24 -8.46 -10.08
CA PRO A 77 -1.64 -8.89 -10.06
C PRO A 77 -2.38 -8.54 -8.76
N HIS A 78 -3.66 -8.16 -8.86
CA HIS A 78 -4.58 -8.07 -7.71
C HIS A 78 -5.62 -9.18 -7.83
N ARG A 79 -5.18 -10.44 -7.72
CA ARG A 79 -6.05 -11.61 -7.93
C ARG A 79 -6.50 -12.15 -6.58
N PRO A 80 -7.70 -11.82 -6.08
CA PRO A 80 -8.23 -12.52 -4.92
C PRO A 80 -8.46 -13.99 -5.30
N TRP A 81 -7.90 -14.91 -4.53
CA TRP A 81 -8.22 -16.33 -4.65
C TRP A 81 -9.37 -16.64 -3.69
N LEU A 82 -10.58 -16.72 -4.23
CA LEU A 82 -11.77 -17.12 -3.48
C LEU A 82 -11.91 -18.64 -3.59
N HIS A 83 -11.76 -19.35 -2.47
CA HIS A 83 -12.16 -20.76 -2.40
C HIS A 83 -13.68 -20.82 -2.61
N ARG A 84 -14.14 -21.65 -3.55
CA ARG A 84 -15.56 -21.92 -3.77
C ARG A 84 -16.02 -23.11 -2.93
#